data_AF-A0A1H3MU47-F1
#
_entry.id   AF-A0A1H3MU47-F1
#
_cell.length_a   1.000
_cell.length_b   1.000
_cell.length_c   1.000
_cell.angle_alpha   90.00
_cell.angle_beta   90.00
_cell.angle_gamma   90.00
#
_symmetry.space_group_name_H-M   'P 1'
#
loop_
_entity.id
_entity.type
_entity.pdbx_description
1 polymer ?
#
loop_
_entity_poly.entity_id
_entity_poly.type
_entity_poly.pdbx_seq_one_letter_code
_entity_poly.pdbx_strand_id
1 'polypeptide(L)'
;MLGRKKADLVISEPDVQAALDHLRGLPFRPAAPAAWDRKRLLDQIGAVTAKVEVGDCLDVAPGVYAIIKPFGVDLLRGEGGSDGRLQVWLCVRAWGTDPERVTSLN
;
A
#
# COMPACT_ATOMS: atom_id res chain seq x y z
N MET A 1 12.25 24.06 19.25
CA MET A 1 12.02 22.72 18.67
C MET A 1 11.29 22.93 17.36
N LEU A 2 11.94 22.75 16.20
CA LEU A 2 11.25 22.79 14.91
C LEU A 2 10.35 21.55 14.83
N GLY A 3 9.03 21.75 14.82
CA GLY A 3 8.08 20.66 14.54
C GLY A 3 8.39 20.10 13.16
N ARG A 4 8.68 18.78 13.09
CA ARG A 4 8.78 18.06 11.81
C ARG A 4 7.46 18.30 11.06
N LYS A 5 7.50 19.01 9.93
CA LYS A 5 6.37 19.03 8.99
C LYS A 5 6.09 17.57 8.61
N LYS A 6 4.83 17.14 8.76
CA LYS A 6 4.40 15.83 8.29
C LYS A 6 4.66 15.78 6.79
N ALA A 7 5.50 14.85 6.34
CA ALA A 7 5.80 14.68 4.93
C ALA A 7 4.49 14.38 4.18
N ASP A 8 4.32 14.99 3.02
CA ASP A 8 3.16 14.71 2.16
C ASP A 8 3.29 13.30 1.60
N LEU A 9 2.21 12.53 1.68
CA LEU A 9 2.15 11.12 1.31
C LEU A 9 1.45 10.98 -0.03
N VAL A 10 2.14 10.41 -1.00
CA VAL A 10 1.60 10.15 -2.33
C VAL A 10 1.50 8.65 -2.60
N ILE A 11 0.58 8.28 -3.47
CA ILE A 11 0.40 6.89 -3.89
C ILE A 11 0.19 6.86 -5.41
N SER A 12 0.72 5.85 -6.06
CA SER A 12 0.52 5.66 -7.50
C SER A 12 -0.92 5.21 -7.76
N GLU A 13 -1.67 5.86 -8.66
CA GLU A 13 -3.03 5.41 -8.99
C GLU A 13 -3.05 3.98 -9.58
N PRO A 14 -2.08 3.55 -10.40
CA PRO A 14 -1.91 2.14 -10.77
C PRO A 14 -1.85 1.17 -9.57
N ASP A 15 -1.15 1.52 -8.49
CA ASP A 15 -1.07 0.70 -7.28
C ASP A 15 -2.45 0.61 -6.60
N VAL A 16 -3.17 1.74 -6.52
CA VAL A 16 -4.53 1.80 -5.98
C VAL A 16 -5.47 0.90 -6.80
N GLN A 17 -5.38 0.98 -8.13
CA GLN A 17 -6.20 0.18 -9.02
C GLN A 17 -5.90 -1.32 -8.87
N ALA A 18 -4.62 -1.70 -8.83
CA ALA A 18 -4.21 -3.09 -8.64
C ALA A 18 -4.70 -3.65 -7.29
N ALA A 19 -4.61 -2.86 -6.22
CA ALA A 19 -5.13 -3.23 -4.90
C ALA A 19 -6.66 -3.39 -4.92
N LEU A 20 -7.39 -2.48 -5.57
CA LEU A 20 -8.84 -2.57 -5.71
C LEU A 20 -9.26 -3.83 -6.47
N ASP A 21 -8.60 -4.13 -7.59
CA ASP A 21 -8.90 -5.29 -8.41
C ASP A 21 -8.63 -6.60 -7.65
N HIS A 22 -7.51 -6.67 -6.92
CA HIS A 22 -7.22 -7.80 -6.04
C HIS A 22 -8.30 -7.98 -4.98
N LEU A 23 -8.60 -6.92 -4.23
CA LEU A 23 -9.61 -7.00 -3.18
C LEU A 23 -10.94 -7.44 -3.78
N ARG A 24 -11.30 -7.02 -5.01
CA ARG A 24 -12.58 -7.35 -5.65
C ARG A 24 -12.64 -8.80 -6.07
N GLY A 25 -11.50 -9.41 -6.37
CA GLY A 25 -11.35 -10.82 -6.65
C GLY A 25 -11.35 -11.74 -5.42
N LEU A 26 -11.37 -11.21 -4.19
CA LEU A 26 -11.38 -12.04 -2.99
C LEU A 26 -12.67 -12.87 -2.88
N PRO A 27 -12.55 -14.16 -2.47
CA PRO A 27 -13.73 -15.00 -2.28
C PRO A 27 -14.59 -14.47 -1.14
N PHE A 28 -15.90 -14.72 -1.22
CA PHE A 28 -16.91 -14.31 -0.23
C PHE A 28 -17.01 -12.79 0.01
N ARG A 29 -16.45 -11.97 -0.88
CA ARG A 29 -16.60 -10.51 -0.80
C ARG A 29 -18.03 -10.09 -1.23
N PRO A 30 -18.74 -9.31 -0.40
CA PRO A 30 -20.01 -8.71 -0.82
C PRO A 30 -19.76 -7.63 -1.89
N ALA A 31 -20.63 -7.58 -2.90
CA ALA A 31 -20.60 -6.52 -3.91
C ALA A 31 -20.82 -5.16 -3.25
N ALA A 32 -20.02 -4.18 -3.63
CA ALA A 32 -20.12 -2.79 -3.17
C ALA A 32 -19.90 -1.83 -4.34
N PRO A 33 -20.44 -0.60 -4.28
CA PRO A 33 -20.16 0.43 -5.28
C PRO A 33 -18.65 0.73 -5.36
N ALA A 34 -18.11 0.88 -6.57
CA ALA A 34 -16.68 1.09 -6.80
C ALA A 34 -16.11 2.31 -6.04
N ALA A 35 -16.90 3.37 -5.89
CA ALA A 35 -16.51 4.56 -5.12
C ALA A 35 -16.33 4.28 -3.63
N TRP A 36 -17.13 3.37 -3.07
CA TRP A 36 -17.02 2.97 -1.66
C TRP A 36 -15.78 2.12 -1.43
N ASP A 37 -15.44 1.24 -2.36
CA ASP A 37 -14.21 0.44 -2.31
C ASP A 37 -12.96 1.33 -2.29
N ARG A 38 -12.92 2.31 -3.20
CA ARG A 38 -11.79 3.25 -3.27
C ARG A 38 -11.66 4.06 -1.99
N LYS A 39 -12.77 4.62 -1.50
CA LYS A 39 -12.76 5.38 -0.25
C LYS A 39 -12.27 4.51 0.92
N ARG A 40 -12.81 3.30 1.06
CA ARG A 40 -12.44 2.37 2.13
C ARG A 40 -10.95 2.03 2.09
N LEU A 41 -10.41 1.72 0.91
CA LEU A 41 -8.98 1.43 0.76
C LEU A 41 -8.12 2.63 1.18
N LEU A 42 -8.45 3.84 0.74
CA LEU A 42 -7.70 5.05 1.11
C LEU A 42 -7.80 5.38 2.60
N ASP A 43 -8.96 5.17 3.22
CA ASP A 43 -9.13 5.33 4.66
C ASP A 43 -8.24 4.33 5.44
N GLN A 44 -8.18 3.06 4.98
CA GLN A 44 -7.33 2.03 5.59
C GLN A 44 -5.84 2.37 5.46
N ILE A 45 -5.40 2.81 4.27
CA ILE A 45 -4.02 3.26 4.05
C ILE A 45 -3.71 4.43 4.99
N GLY A 46 -4.56 5.47 5.01
CA GLY A 46 -4.35 6.63 5.87
C GLY A 46 -4.29 6.28 7.37
N ALA A 47 -5.04 5.28 7.81
CA ALA A 47 -5.01 4.80 9.19
C ALA A 47 -3.67 4.15 9.55
N VAL A 48 -3.13 3.29 8.66
CA VAL A 48 -1.87 2.58 8.93
C VAL A 48 -0.64 3.45 8.69
N THR A 49 -0.71 4.44 7.80
CA THR A 49 0.40 5.36 7.52
C THR A 49 0.44 6.59 8.42
N ALA A 50 -0.38 6.65 9.48
CA ALA A 50 -0.47 7.82 10.34
C ALA A 50 0.79 8.07 11.19
N LYS A 51 1.61 7.05 11.47
CA LYS A 51 2.75 7.09 12.39
C LYS A 51 3.93 6.20 11.94
N VAL A 52 4.35 6.30 10.68
CA VAL A 52 5.25 5.31 10.07
C VAL A 52 6.58 5.89 9.65
N GLU A 53 7.61 5.04 9.70
CA GLU A 53 8.97 5.36 9.24
C GLU A 53 9.21 4.77 7.85
N VAL A 54 10.22 5.31 7.16
CA VAL A 54 10.61 4.78 5.85
C VAL A 54 11.13 3.35 6.02
N GLY A 55 10.62 2.42 5.19
CA GLY A 55 11.00 1.01 5.22
C GLY A 55 10.01 0.10 5.96
N ASP A 56 9.05 0.65 6.70
CA ASP A 56 8.01 -0.15 7.35
C ASP A 56 7.12 -0.85 6.31
N CYS A 57 6.82 -2.13 6.57
CA CYS A 57 5.83 -2.90 5.83
C CYS A 57 4.57 -3.04 6.69
N LEU A 58 3.44 -2.55 6.17
CA LEU A 58 2.20 -2.37 6.91
C LEU A 58 1.10 -3.22 6.28
N ASP A 59 0.33 -3.93 7.10
CA ASP A 59 -0.87 -4.62 6.64
C ASP A 59 -2.02 -3.61 6.46
N VAL A 60 -2.55 -3.50 5.25
CA VAL A 60 -3.63 -2.56 4.91
C VAL A 60 -4.98 -3.27 4.85
N ALA A 61 -4.99 -4.42 4.19
CA ALA A 61 -6.17 -5.23 3.91
C ALA A 61 -5.72 -6.66 3.53
N PRO A 62 -6.64 -7.65 3.48
CA PRO A 62 -6.27 -9.02 3.13
C PRO A 62 -5.48 -9.10 1.81
N GLY A 63 -4.21 -9.50 1.90
CA GLY A 63 -3.32 -9.63 0.74
C GLY A 63 -2.75 -8.33 0.18
N VAL A 64 -3.02 -7.18 0.81
CA VAL A 64 -2.53 -5.85 0.40
C VAL A 64 -1.67 -5.26 1.52
N TYR A 65 -0.43 -4.93 1.18
CA TYR A 65 0.55 -4.35 2.09
C TYR A 65 1.01 -2.99 1.58
N ALA A 66 1.37 -2.10 2.48
CA ALA A 66 1.96 -0.80 2.17
C ALA A 66 3.42 -0.76 2.61
N ILE A 67 4.30 -0.24 1.76
CA ILE A 67 5.70 0.06 2.10
C ILE A 67 5.96 1.55 1.88
N ILE A 68 6.55 2.20 2.88
CA ILE A 68 6.86 3.63 2.79
C ILE A 68 8.26 3.83 2.20
N LYS A 69 8.33 4.64 1.15
CA LYS A 69 9.57 4.99 0.43
C LYS A 69 9.68 6.49 0.21
N PRO A 70 10.89 7.03 -0.01
CA PRO A 70 11.03 8.35 -0.59
C PRO A 70 10.38 8.39 -1.98
N PHE A 71 9.66 9.47 -2.29
CA PHE A 71 9.07 9.62 -3.63
C PHE A 71 10.16 9.63 -4.71
N GLY A 72 9.92 8.86 -5.79
CA GLY A 72 10.82 8.80 -6.95
C GLY A 72 12.03 7.89 -6.80
N VAL A 73 12.11 7.07 -5.74
CA VAL A 73 13.22 6.12 -5.52
C VAL A 73 13.34 5.06 -6.63
N ASP A 74 12.25 4.79 -7.34
CA ASP A 74 12.13 3.87 -8.47
C ASP A 74 12.27 4.56 -9.84
N LEU A 75 12.44 5.88 -9.88
CA LEU A 75 12.68 6.61 -11.11
C LEU A 75 14.19 6.63 -11.39
N LEU A 76 14.57 6.35 -12.64
CA LEU A 76 15.97 6.28 -13.12
C LEU A 76 16.80 7.58 -12.98
N ARG A 77 16.31 8.60 -12.26
CA ARG A 77 17.05 9.81 -11.95
C ARG A 77 17.78 9.66 -10.62
N GLY A 78 18.97 9.08 -10.71
CA GLY A 78 19.99 9.22 -9.66
C GLY A 78 20.14 10.69 -9.28
N GLU A 79 20.11 10.96 -7.98
CA GLU A 79 20.59 12.21 -7.35
C GLU A 79 19.75 13.49 -7.52
N GLY A 80 18.52 13.40 -8.04
CA GLY A 80 17.60 14.53 -8.13
C GLY A 80 16.63 14.64 -6.96
N GLY A 81 17.15 14.85 -5.74
CA GLY A 81 16.45 15.29 -4.52
C GLY A 81 15.01 14.80 -4.31
N SER A 82 14.79 13.91 -3.33
CA SER A 82 13.48 13.76 -2.72
C SER A 82 12.91 15.15 -2.45
N ASP A 83 11.79 15.50 -3.08
CA ASP A 83 11.13 16.79 -2.91
C ASP A 83 10.46 16.94 -1.52
N GLY A 84 10.86 16.07 -0.58
CA GLY A 84 10.33 15.96 0.77
C GLY A 84 9.10 15.06 0.87
N ARG A 85 8.54 14.56 -0.24
CA ARG A 85 7.40 13.65 -0.23
C ARG A 85 7.80 12.20 0.02
N LEU A 86 6.90 11.50 0.68
CA LEU A 86 6.96 10.05 0.85
C LEU A 86 5.94 9.41 -0.08
N GLN A 87 6.30 8.27 -0.63
CA GLN A 87 5.45 7.45 -1.46
C GLN A 87 5.06 6.17 -0.72
N VAL A 88 3.78 5.84 -0.81
CA VAL A 88 3.27 4.53 -0.41
C VAL A 88 3.35 3.63 -1.63
N TRP A 89 4.08 2.53 -1.53
CA TRP A 89 4.02 1.43 -2.50
C TRP A 89 3.01 0.41 -2.00
N LEU A 90 2.05 0.01 -2.84
CA LEU A 90 1.17 -1.10 -2.50
C LEU A 90 1.70 -2.41 -3.09
N CYS A 91 1.92 -3.38 -2.22
CA CYS A 91 2.28 -4.74 -2.60
C CYS A 91 1.03 -5.63 -2.48
N VAL A 92 0.67 -6.27 -3.58
CA VAL A 92 -0.47 -7.18 -3.64
C VAL A 92 0.04 -8.60 -3.72
N ARG A 93 -0.44 -9.50 -2.86
CA ARG A 93 -0.17 -10.93 -2.99
C ARG A 93 -0.84 -11.44 -4.25
N ALA A 94 -0.04 -12.01 -5.14
CA ALA A 94 -0.52 -12.59 -6.38
C ALA A 94 -1.50 -13.75 -6.16
N TRP A 95 -1.37 -14.48 -5.03
CA TRP A 95 -2.14 -15.68 -4.76
C TRP A 95 -2.64 -15.74 -3.32
N GLY A 96 -3.90 -16.16 -3.18
CA GLY A 96 -4.44 -16.62 -1.90
C GLY A 96 -3.70 -17.84 -1.39
N THR A 97 -3.79 -18.09 -0.09
CA THR A 97 -3.22 -19.31 0.50
C THR A 97 -4.04 -20.51 0.04
N ASP A 98 -3.37 -21.51 -0.53
CA ASP A 98 -3.94 -22.83 -0.81
C ASP A 98 -3.58 -23.77 0.36
N PRO A 99 -4.54 -24.15 1.22
CA PRO A 99 -4.28 -25.01 2.37
C PRO A 99 -3.76 -26.41 1.98
N GLU A 100 -4.03 -26.88 0.77
CA GLU A 100 -3.60 -28.19 0.28
C GLU A 100 -2.16 -28.18 -0.26
N ARG A 101 -1.60 -26.98 -0.51
CA ARG A 101 -0.27 -26.78 -1.12
C ARG A 101 0.62 -25.90 -0.25
N VAL A 102 0.84 -26.32 1.00
CA VAL A 102 1.71 -25.61 1.96
C VAL A 102 3.08 -26.30 2.13
N THR A 103 4.11 -25.50 2.43
CA THR A 103 5.45 -25.99 2.79
C THR A 103 5.77 -25.54 4.21
N SER A 104 6.14 -26.47 5.08
CA SER A 104 6.57 -26.17 6.46
C SER A 104 8.03 -25.74 6.48
N LEU A 105 8.36 -24.71 7.28
CA LEU A 105 9.71 -24.16 7.44
C LEU A 105 10.41 -24.65 8.71
N ASN A 106 10.02 -25.82 9.19
CA ASN A 106 10.54 -26.42 10.44
C ASN A 106 11.97 -26.91 10.27
#